data_AF-A0A820KAT3-F1
#
_entry.id   AF-A0A820KAT3-F1
#
_cell.length_a   1.000
_cell.length_b   1.000
_cell.length_c   1.000
_cell.angle_alpha   90.00
_cell.angle_beta   90.00
_cell.angle_gamma   90.00
#
_symmetry.space_group_name_H-M   'P 1'
#
loop_
_entity.id
_entity.type
_entity.pdbx_description
1 polymer ?
#
loop_
_entity_poly.entity_id
_entity_poly.type
_entity_poly.pdbx_seq_one_letter_code
_entity_poly.pdbx_strand_id
1 'polypeptide(L)'
;DTNRLVEKYDPSCLNNKFVSILFDEKLDNTFIEKILVNQILINGEQYHFIGYSNSQLRGRSCYLYAGSIEQTEQIINNNGDFNKIKNLSKRAARIGLLFSSCTPTIHIEQDHVIQIDDIERNGYTFTDG
;
A
#
# COMPACT_ATOMS: atom_id res chain seq x y z
N ASP A 1 -10.24 12.22 1.96
CA ASP A 1 -9.58 10.96 2.36
C ASP A 1 -8.14 10.96 1.89
N THR A 2 -7.22 11.27 2.79
CA THR A 2 -5.80 11.28 2.46
C THR A 2 -5.14 9.97 2.87
N ASN A 3 -4.18 9.54 2.05
CA ASN A 3 -3.39 8.34 2.32
C ASN A 3 -2.06 8.75 2.96
N ARG A 4 -1.77 8.23 4.15
CA ARG A 4 -0.56 8.56 4.93
C ARG A 4 0.76 8.36 4.17
N LEU A 5 0.82 7.37 3.27
CA LEU A 5 2.03 7.06 2.51
C LEU A 5 2.19 8.10 1.40
N VAL A 6 1.13 8.37 0.64
CA VAL A 6 1.11 9.42 -0.39
C VAL A 6 1.43 10.78 0.25
N GLU A 7 0.84 11.13 1.39
CA GLU A 7 1.17 12.39 2.09
C GLU A 7 2.64 12.45 2.54
N LYS A 8 3.21 11.34 3.02
CA LYS A 8 4.60 11.31 3.48
C LYS A 8 5.61 11.50 2.35
N TYR A 9 5.33 10.93 1.17
CA TYR A 9 6.26 10.92 0.03
C TYR A 9 5.90 11.93 -1.07
N ASP A 10 4.69 12.48 -1.05
CA ASP A 10 4.22 13.56 -1.92
C ASP A 10 3.21 14.49 -1.19
N PRO A 11 3.63 15.23 -0.15
CA PRO A 11 2.75 15.97 0.75
C PRO A 11 1.89 17.06 0.10
N SER A 12 2.19 17.45 -1.15
CA SER A 12 1.44 18.46 -1.89
C SER A 12 0.74 17.90 -3.13
N CYS A 13 0.97 16.63 -3.47
CA CYS A 13 0.64 16.03 -4.78
C CYS A 13 1.19 16.81 -5.99
N LEU A 14 1.97 17.89 -5.80
CA LEU A 14 2.47 18.75 -6.87
C LEU A 14 3.64 18.11 -7.60
N ASN A 15 4.31 17.14 -6.99
CA ASN A 15 5.44 16.45 -7.60
C ASN A 15 5.00 15.32 -8.53
N ASN A 16 3.69 15.07 -8.63
CA ASN A 16 3.10 13.96 -9.38
C ASN A 16 3.80 12.62 -9.08
N LYS A 17 4.22 12.40 -7.83
CA LYS A 17 4.98 11.20 -7.49
C LYS A 17 4.12 9.97 -7.40
N PHE A 18 2.83 10.13 -7.13
CA PHE A 18 1.86 9.05 -7.13
C PHE A 18 0.74 9.34 -8.12
N VAL A 19 0.31 8.30 -8.82
CA VAL A 19 -0.90 8.32 -9.63
C VAL A 19 -1.75 7.09 -9.29
N SER A 20 -3.07 7.27 -9.27
CA SER A 20 -4.00 6.14 -9.19
C SER A 20 -4.54 5.87 -10.58
N ILE A 21 -4.48 4.61 -11.01
CA ILE A 21 -5.09 4.16 -12.27
C ILE A 21 -6.29 3.27 -11.99
N LEU A 22 -7.30 3.34 -12.85
CA LEU A 22 -8.52 2.53 -12.80
C LEU A 22 -8.56 1.64 -14.04
N PHE A 23 -8.79 0.34 -13.85
CA PHE A 23 -8.91 -0.62 -14.93
C PHE A 23 -10.38 -0.89 -15.26
N ASP A 24 -10.78 -0.56 -16.49
CA ASP A 24 -12.10 -0.90 -17.02
C ASP A 24 -12.34 -2.43 -16.96
N GLU A 25 -13.59 -2.83 -16.75
CA GLU A 25 -13.99 -4.24 -16.63
C GLU A 25 -13.75 -5.04 -17.91
N LYS A 26 -13.76 -4.37 -19.07
CA LYS A 26 -13.57 -4.99 -20.38
C LYS A 26 -12.10 -5.21 -20.74
N LEU A 27 -11.17 -4.69 -19.94
CA LEU A 27 -9.74 -4.88 -20.19
C LEU A 27 -9.34 -6.33 -19.95
N ASP A 28 -8.54 -6.83 -20.89
CA ASP A 28 -7.97 -8.16 -20.81
C ASP A 28 -6.94 -8.27 -19.68
N ASN A 29 -6.93 -9.43 -19.00
CA ASN A 29 -6.05 -9.66 -17.86
C ASN A 29 -4.57 -9.62 -18.24
N THR A 30 -4.19 -10.07 -19.44
CA THR A 30 -2.80 -10.00 -19.91
C THR A 30 -2.37 -8.55 -20.14
N PHE A 31 -3.28 -7.67 -20.55
CA PHE A 31 -3.00 -6.24 -20.64
C PHE A 31 -2.79 -5.61 -19.26
N ILE A 32 -3.65 -5.93 -18.29
CA ILE A 32 -3.50 -5.45 -16.91
C ILE A 32 -2.17 -5.94 -16.31
N GLU A 33 -1.83 -7.21 -16.50
CA GLU A 33 -0.56 -7.77 -16.03
C GLU A 33 0.65 -7.04 -16.62
N LYS A 34 0.64 -6.75 -17.93
CA LYS A 34 1.71 -5.97 -18.57
C LYS A 34 1.85 -4.59 -17.94
N ILE A 35 0.76 -3.94 -17.59
CA ILE A 35 0.79 -2.64 -16.90
C ILE A 35 1.37 -2.76 -15.49
N LEU A 36 1.02 -3.82 -14.76
CA LEU A 36 1.49 -3.99 -13.37
C LEU A 36 2.95 -4.42 -13.28
N VAL A 37 3.47 -5.13 -14.29
CA VAL A 37 4.85 -5.63 -14.33
C VAL A 37 5.81 -4.61 -14.95
N ASN A 38 5.37 -3.87 -15.96
CA ASN A 38 6.20 -2.88 -16.65
C ASN A 38 5.95 -1.47 -16.13
N GLN A 39 6.79 -0.52 -16.56
CA GLN A 39 6.55 0.89 -16.35
C GLN A 39 5.51 1.44 -17.32
N ILE A 40 4.77 2.46 -16.90
CA ILE A 40 3.93 3.29 -17.76
C ILE A 40 4.57 4.66 -17.90
N LEU A 41 4.65 5.17 -19.13
CA LEU A 41 5.12 6.53 -19.38
C LEU A 41 3.93 7.50 -19.38
N ILE A 42 3.95 8.49 -18.48
CA ILE A 42 2.94 9.56 -18.43
C ILE A 42 3.69 10.89 -18.43
N ASN A 43 3.44 11.74 -19.43
CA ASN A 43 4.12 13.04 -19.60
C ASN A 43 5.66 12.97 -19.53
N GLY A 44 6.25 11.89 -20.03
CA GLY A 44 7.70 11.69 -20.03
C GLY A 44 8.29 11.10 -18.74
N GLU A 45 7.47 10.92 -17.70
CA GLU A 45 7.88 10.31 -16.42
C GLU A 45 7.48 8.82 -16.39
N GLN A 46 8.33 7.97 -15.84
CA GLN A 46 8.10 6.53 -15.71
C GLN A 46 7.44 6.20 -14.37
N TYR A 47 6.32 5.50 -14.43
CA TYR A 47 5.55 5.08 -13.27
C TYR A 47 5.56 3.57 -13.12
N HIS A 48 5.83 3.10 -11.91
CA HIS A 48 5.89 1.69 -11.55
C HIS A 48 4.84 1.34 -10.52
N PHE A 49 4.27 0.14 -10.60
CA PHE A 49 3.34 -0.35 -9.59
C PHE A 49 3.99 -0.39 -8.21
N ILE A 50 3.30 0.14 -7.19
CA ILE A 50 3.77 0.13 -5.81
C ILE A 50 2.78 -0.55 -4.85
N GLY A 51 1.48 -0.54 -5.16
CA GLY A 51 0.49 -1.24 -4.34
C GLY A 51 -0.94 -0.77 -4.56
N TYR A 52 -1.83 -1.28 -3.72
CA TYR A 52 -3.26 -0.96 -3.70
C TYR A 52 -3.80 -1.07 -2.28
N SER A 53 -4.86 -0.33 -1.98
CA SER A 53 -5.68 -0.57 -0.78
C SER A 53 -6.76 -1.61 -1.04
N ASN A 54 -7.43 -2.08 0.02
CA ASN A 54 -8.57 -2.99 -0.10
C ASN A 54 -9.74 -2.40 -0.90
N SER A 55 -10.01 -1.10 -0.76
CA SER A 55 -11.05 -0.42 -1.55
C SER A 55 -10.65 -0.33 -3.02
N GLN A 56 -9.39 0.02 -3.29
CA GLN A 56 -8.87 0.07 -4.66
C GLN A 56 -8.87 -1.29 -5.34
N LEU A 57 -8.47 -2.36 -4.65
CA LEU A 57 -8.50 -3.72 -5.19
C LEU A 57 -9.92 -4.12 -5.63
N ARG A 58 -10.94 -3.85 -4.80
CA ARG A 58 -12.35 -4.08 -5.15
C ARG A 58 -12.80 -3.20 -6.31
N GLY A 59 -12.34 -1.96 -6.35
CA GLY A 59 -12.61 -1.00 -7.41
C GLY A 59 -11.71 -1.15 -8.64
N ARG A 60 -10.95 -2.24 -8.78
CA ARG A 60 -10.03 -2.48 -9.91
C ARG A 60 -9.08 -1.29 -10.16
N SER A 61 -8.49 -0.76 -9.10
CA SER A 61 -7.54 0.35 -9.17
C SER A 61 -6.29 0.06 -8.35
N CYS A 62 -5.23 0.80 -8.62
CA CYS A 62 -3.98 0.72 -7.87
C CYS A 62 -3.19 2.03 -7.94
N TYR A 63 -2.17 2.13 -7.10
CA TYR A 63 -1.19 3.20 -7.13
C TYR A 63 0.04 2.81 -7.94
N LEU A 64 0.51 3.77 -8.73
CA LEU A 64 1.83 3.78 -9.33
C LEU A 64 2.67 4.91 -8.73
N TYR A 65 3.98 4.74 -8.77
CA TYR A 65 4.97 5.69 -8.26
C TYR A 65 5.95 6.11 -9.35
N ALA A 66 6.24 7.41 -9.44
CA ALA A 66 7.22 7.99 -10.36
C ALA A 66 8.64 7.89 -9.77
N GLY A 67 9.30 6.78 -10.05
CA GLY A 67 10.65 6.45 -9.64
C GLY A 67 11.02 5.02 -9.99
N SER A 68 12.22 4.58 -9.63
CA SER A 68 12.67 3.22 -9.97
C SER A 68 12.00 2.14 -9.11
N ILE A 69 12.10 0.88 -9.54
CA ILE A 69 11.61 -0.28 -8.78
C ILE A 69 12.32 -0.36 -7.42
N GLU A 70 13.61 -0.04 -7.36
CA GLU A 70 14.36 -0.03 -6.10
C GLU A 70 13.81 1.04 -5.13
N GLN A 71 13.35 2.17 -5.66
CA GLN A 71 12.71 3.21 -4.83
C GLN A 71 11.35 2.77 -4.32
N THR A 72 10.54 2.06 -5.12
CA THR A 72 9.25 1.52 -4.65
C THR A 72 9.46 0.49 -3.54
N GLU A 73 10.44 -0.41 -3.69
CA GLU A 73 10.82 -1.37 -2.66
C GLU A 73 11.33 -0.69 -1.39
N GLN A 74 12.17 0.34 -1.51
CA GLN A 74 12.63 1.13 -0.36
C GLN A 74 11.47 1.81 0.36
N ILE A 75 10.52 2.39 -0.36
CA ILE A 75 9.32 2.99 0.24
C ILE A 75 8.54 1.94 1.03
N ILE A 76 8.32 0.75 0.48
CA ILE A 76 7.61 -0.33 1.18
C ILE A 76 8.39 -0.72 2.44
N ASN A 77 9.68 -1.04 2.32
CA ASN A 77 10.52 -1.49 3.43
C ASN A 77 10.68 -0.45 4.55
N ASN A 78 10.68 0.84 4.22
CA ASN A 78 10.75 1.93 5.19
C ASN A 78 9.46 2.10 6.02
N ASN A 79 8.37 1.43 5.64
CA ASN A 79 7.08 1.50 6.34
C ASN A 79 6.65 0.14 6.92
N GLY A 80 7.54 -0.85 6.97
CA GLY A 80 7.32 -2.10 7.68
C GLY A 80 8.27 -3.23 7.29
N ASP A 81 8.44 -4.20 8.19
CA ASP A 81 9.14 -5.45 7.91
C ASP A 81 8.16 -6.51 7.38
N PHE A 82 8.11 -6.64 6.05
CA PHE A 82 7.23 -7.60 5.37
C PHE A 82 7.91 -8.92 5.03
N ASN A 83 9.23 -9.04 5.28
CA ASN A 83 10.03 -10.21 4.91
C ASN A 83 9.66 -11.45 5.74
N LYS A 84 9.13 -11.25 6.94
CA LYS A 84 8.63 -12.32 7.81
C LYS A 84 7.36 -12.99 7.26
N ILE A 85 6.60 -12.32 6.38
CA ILE A 85 5.36 -12.84 5.80
C ILE A 85 5.67 -13.61 4.52
N LYS A 86 5.82 -14.93 4.63
CA LYS A 86 6.20 -15.79 3.49
C LYS A 86 5.10 -15.96 2.43
N ASN A 87 3.83 -15.94 2.84
CA ASN A 87 2.72 -16.10 1.92
C ASN A 87 2.51 -14.79 1.13
N LEU A 88 2.62 -14.85 -0.19
CA LEU A 88 2.56 -13.68 -1.08
C LEU A 88 1.24 -12.93 -0.95
N SER A 89 0.10 -13.63 -0.92
CA SER A 89 -1.22 -13.01 -0.80
C SER A 89 -1.39 -12.28 0.53
N LYS A 90 -0.95 -12.89 1.65
CA LYS A 90 -0.96 -12.25 2.97
C LYS A 90 -0.02 -11.04 3.01
N ARG A 91 1.16 -11.15 2.39
CA ARG A 91 2.14 -10.06 2.31
C ARG A 91 1.60 -8.88 1.53
N ALA A 92 1.02 -9.12 0.35
CA ALA A 92 0.39 -8.10 -0.48
C ALA A 92 -0.76 -7.41 0.25
N ALA A 93 -1.63 -8.17 0.93
CA ALA A 93 -2.71 -7.62 1.74
C ALA A 93 -2.18 -6.72 2.88
N ARG A 94 -1.10 -7.13 3.56
CA ARG A 94 -0.47 -6.33 4.63
C ARG A 94 0.20 -5.06 4.10
N ILE A 95 0.91 -5.13 2.97
CA ILE A 95 1.44 -3.95 2.27
C ILE A 95 0.29 -3.01 1.86
N GLY A 96 -0.86 -3.57 1.45
CA GLY A 96 -2.04 -2.80 1.07
C GLY A 96 -2.59 -1.90 2.18
N LEU A 97 -2.31 -2.21 3.46
CA LEU A 97 -2.65 -1.35 4.59
C LEU A 97 -1.83 -0.04 4.62
N LEU A 98 -0.71 0.05 3.90
CA LEU A 98 -0.01 1.31 3.72
C LEU A 98 -0.82 2.29 2.85
N PHE A 99 -1.66 1.76 1.95
CA PHE A 99 -2.43 2.51 0.97
C PHE A 99 -3.86 2.83 1.42
N SER A 100 -4.29 2.42 2.61
CA SER A 100 -5.60 2.80 3.15
C SER A 100 -5.65 4.30 3.48
N SER A 101 -6.81 4.92 3.27
CA SER A 101 -7.08 6.25 3.75
C SER A 101 -7.33 6.22 5.26
N CYS A 102 -6.87 7.25 5.97
CA CYS A 102 -7.16 7.43 7.39
C CYS A 102 -7.16 8.92 7.72
N THR A 103 -7.95 9.35 8.70
CA THR A 103 -7.89 10.71 9.23
C THR A 103 -6.97 10.71 10.46
N PRO A 104 -5.83 11.42 10.43
CA PRO A 104 -4.97 11.56 11.61
C PRO A 104 -5.77 12.13 12.78
N THR A 105 -5.69 11.50 13.96
CA THR A 105 -6.48 11.90 15.14
C THR A 105 -5.60 12.59 16.17
N ILE A 106 -4.77 11.83 16.88
CA ILE A 106 -3.82 12.34 17.88
C ILE A 106 -2.47 11.66 17.70
N HIS A 107 -1.40 12.39 18.00
CA HIS A 107 -0.07 11.77 18.15
C HIS A 107 0.02 11.21 19.57
N ILE A 108 0.46 9.95 19.68
CA ILE A 108 0.65 9.26 20.96
C ILE A 108 2.14 8.97 21.08
N GLU A 109 2.77 9.51 22.12
CA GLU A 109 4.16 9.22 22.47
C GLU A 109 4.33 7.73 22.82
N GLN A 110 5.51 7.18 22.53
CA GLN A 110 5.76 5.74 22.66
C GLN A 110 5.60 5.22 24.11
N ASP A 111 5.83 6.07 25.10
CA ASP A 111 5.67 5.79 26.53
C ASP A 111 4.21 5.58 26.95
N HIS A 112 3.25 6.08 26.15
CA HIS A 112 1.82 5.86 26.34
C HIS A 112 1.28 4.63 25.59
N VAL A 113 2.13 3.88 24.88
CA VAL A 113 1.73 2.67 24.14
C VAL A 113 2.18 1.43 24.90
N ILE A 114 1.23 0.61 25.34
CA ILE A 114 1.48 -0.66 26.03
C ILE A 114 1.01 -1.80 25.14
N GLN A 115 1.91 -2.72 24.82
CA GLN A 115 1.55 -3.98 24.19
C GLN A 115 1.10 -4.97 25.27
N ILE A 116 -0.08 -5.55 25.10
CA ILE A 116 -0.63 -6.59 25.97
C ILE A 116 -0.63 -7.92 25.22
N ASP A 117 -0.52 -9.01 25.97
CA ASP A 117 -0.65 -10.35 25.40
C ASP A 117 -2.10 -10.63 24.97
N ASP A 118 -2.24 -11.45 23.93
CA ASP A 118 -3.54 -11.86 23.45
C ASP A 118 -4.30 -12.71 24.49
N ILE A 119 -5.61 -12.50 24.59
CA ILE A 119 -6.47 -13.29 25.47
C ILE A 119 -6.84 -14.58 24.75
N GLU A 120 -6.30 -15.70 25.21
CA GLU A 120 -6.59 -17.04 24.67
C GLU A 120 -7.43 -17.89 25.63
N ARG A 121 -8.43 -18.59 25.13
CA ARG A 121 -9.21 -19.59 25.89
C ARG A 121 -9.63 -20.76 25.02
N ASN A 122 -9.44 -21.98 25.52
CA ASN A 122 -9.81 -23.22 24.82
C ASN A 122 -9.21 -23.33 23.40
N GLY A 123 -8.01 -22.78 23.17
CA GLY A 123 -7.36 -22.78 21.85
C GLY A 123 -7.90 -21.74 20.86
N TYR A 124 -8.72 -20.79 21.32
CA TYR A 124 -9.20 -19.66 20.53
C TYR A 124 -8.62 -18.35 21.07
N THR A 125 -8.16 -17.48 20.16
CA THR A 125 -7.70 -16.12 20.47
C THR A 125 -8.88 -15.15 20.37
N PHE A 126 -9.13 -14.40 21.44
CA PHE A 126 -10.28 -13.48 21.57
C PHE A 126 -9.93 -12.02 21.25
N THR A 127 -8.65 -11.71 21.14
CA THR A 127 -8.14 -10.34 20.90
C THR A 127 -7.25 -10.25 19.65
N ASP A 128 -7.42 -11.17 18.70
CA ASP A 128 -6.71 -11.12 17.41
C ASP A 128 -7.24 -9.94 16.57
N GLY A 129 -6.60 -8.76 16.74
CA GLY A 129 -6.95 -7.49 16.10
C GLY A 129 -6.01 -6.35 16.44
#